data_AF-I7BAC2-F1
#
_entry.id   AF-I7BAC2-F1
#
_cell.length_a   1.000
_cell.length_b   1.000
_cell.length_c   1.000
_cell.angle_alpha   90.00
_cell.angle_beta   90.00
_cell.angle_gamma   90.00
#
_symmetry.space_group_name_H-M   'P 1'
#
loop_
_entity.id
_entity.type
_entity.pdbx_description
1 polymer ?
#
loop_
_entity_poly.entity_id
_entity_poly.type
_entity_poly.pdbx_seq_one_letter_code
_entity_poly.pdbx_strand_id
1 'polypeptide(L)' 'MSPEQFSSAVLDWYDEHGRHDLPWQQGITPYRVWVSEIMLQQT' A
#
# COMPACT_ATOMS: atom_id res chain seq x y z
N MET A 1 -6.35 -6.47 -21.81
CA MET A 1 -6.48 -5.37 -20.85
C MET A 1 -5.30 -4.44 -21.09
N SER A 2 -5.53 -3.17 -21.35
CA SER A 2 -4.46 -2.18 -21.49
C SER A 2 -3.86 -1.84 -20.11
N PRO A 3 -2.64 -1.27 -20.04
CA PRO A 3 -2.06 -0.82 -18.77
C PRO A 3 -2.97 0.12 -17.98
N GLU A 4 -3.69 1.01 -18.67
CA GLU A 4 -4.62 1.97 -18.06
C GLU A 4 -5.83 1.26 -17.45
N GLN A 5 -6.37 0.25 -18.16
CA GLN A 5 -7.47 -0.57 -17.67
C GLN A 5 -7.05 -1.38 -16.43
N PHE A 6 -5.83 -1.91 -16.41
CA PHE A 6 -5.31 -2.63 -15.25
C PHE A 6 -5.11 -1.71 -14.05
N SER A 7 -4.47 -0.56 -14.26
CA SER A 7 -4.24 0.44 -13.21
C SER A 7 -5.55 0.88 -12.57
N SER A 8 -6.55 1.22 -13.39
CA SER A 8 -7.87 1.66 -12.90
C SER A 8 -8.55 0.56 -12.06
N ALA A 9 -8.56 -0.68 -12.56
CA ALA A 9 -9.18 -1.80 -11.83
C ALA A 9 -8.52 -2.08 -10.47
N VAL A 10 -7.18 -1.94 -10.37
CA VAL A 10 -6.46 -2.12 -9.10
C VAL A 10 -6.76 -0.98 -8.13
N LEU A 11 -6.85 0.26 -8.61
CA LEU A 11 -7.18 1.42 -7.78
C LEU A 11 -8.61 1.32 -7.23
N ASP A 12 -9.59 1.01 -8.07
CA ASP A 12 -10.99 0.83 -7.65
C ASP A 12 -11.11 -0.25 -6.56
N TRP A 13 -10.40 -1.37 -6.72
CA TRP A 13 -10.38 -2.42 -5.71
C TRP A 13 -9.68 -1.99 -4.42
N TYR A 14 -8.57 -1.26 -4.51
CA TYR A 14 -7.82 -0.78 -3.35
C TYR A 14 -8.64 0.22 -2.52
N ASP A 15 -9.45 1.06 -3.16
CA ASP A 15 -10.33 1.99 -2.46
C ASP A 15 -11.40 1.24 -1.64
N GLU A 16 -12.00 0.18 -2.20
CA GLU A 16 -13.05 -0.60 -1.53
C GLU A 16 -12.53 -1.63 -0.51
N HIS A 17 -11.39 -2.27 -0.80
CA HIS A 17 -10.91 -3.46 -0.09
C HIS A 17 -9.47 -3.35 0.43
N GLY A 18 -8.79 -2.22 0.20
CA GLY A 18 -7.42 -1.99 0.62
C GLY A 18 -7.25 -1.94 2.13
N ARG A 19 -6.02 -2.25 2.58
CA ARG A 19 -5.61 -2.01 3.97
C ARG A 19 -5.16 -0.55 4.08
N HIS A 20 -5.91 0.22 4.86
CA HIS A 20 -5.69 1.67 5.04
C HIS A 20 -5.33 2.05 6.48
N ASP A 21 -5.39 1.10 7.40
CA ASP A 21 -5.32 1.32 8.85
C ASP A 21 -3.98 0.90 9.48
N LEU A 22 -2.99 0.48 8.67
CA LEU A 22 -1.72 0.02 9.19
C LEU A 22 -0.94 1.17 9.87
N PRO A 23 -0.27 0.92 11.01
CA PRO A 23 0.41 1.99 11.75
C PRO A 23 1.47 2.76 10.95
N TRP A 24 2.09 2.14 9.94
CA TRP A 24 3.08 2.76 9.06
C TRP A 24 2.47 3.49 7.85
N GLN A 25 1.18 3.27 7.56
CA GLN A 25 0.41 4.05 6.58
C GLN A 25 -0.20 5.31 7.21
N GLN A 26 -0.34 5.34 8.53
CA GLN A 26 -0.78 6.52 9.28
C GLN A 26 0.41 7.43 9.65
N GLY A 27 0.27 8.74 9.41
CA GLY A 27 1.33 9.71 9.72
C GLY A 27 2.65 9.40 9.02
N ILE A 28 2.60 9.21 7.70
CA ILE A 28 3.70 8.70 6.86
C ILE A 28 4.95 9.57 7.03
N THR A 29 6.07 8.93 7.36
CA THR A 29 7.40 9.52 7.28
C THR A 29 8.36 8.53 6.60
N PRO A 30 9.44 9.00 5.95
CA PRO A 30 10.41 8.10 5.31
C PRO A 30 10.97 7.04 6.27
N TYR A 31 11.21 7.44 7.53
CA TYR A 31 11.69 6.52 8.57
C TYR A 31 10.67 5.43 8.91
N ARG A 32 9.38 5.77 9.07
CA ARG A 32 8.33 4.79 9.41
C ARG A 32 8.12 3.77 8.29
N VAL A 33 8.11 4.24 7.04
CA VAL A 33 7.99 3.37 5.86
C VAL A 33 9.21 2.44 5.77
N TRP A 34 10.43 3.00 5.90
CA TRP A 34 11.63 2.18 5.82
C TRP A 34 11.68 1.07 6.88
N VAL A 35 11.33 1.39 8.13
CA VAL A 35 11.30 0.38 9.21
C VAL A 35 10.27 -0.71 8.93
N SER A 36 9.06 -0.36 8.45
CA SER A 36 8.04 -1.37 8.13
C SER A 36 8.48 -2.28 6.98
N GLU A 37 9.12 -1.74 5.94
CA GLU A 37 9.62 -2.54 4.82
C GLU A 37 10.69 -3.54 5.27
N ILE A 38 11.62 -3.14 6.15
CA ILE A 38 12.64 -4.06 6.68
C ILE A 38 12.01 -5.15 7.54
N MET A 39 11.03 -4.81 8.38
CA MET A 39 10.35 -5.79 9.23
C MET A 39 9.54 -6.81 8.41
N LEU A 40 8.81 -6.36 7.38
CA LEU A 40 7.88 -7.18 6.59
C LEU A 40 8.55 -8.07 5.53
N GLN A 41 9.85 -7.93 5.29
CA GLN A 41 10.56 -8.77 4.32
C GLN A 41 10.67 -10.24 4.75
N GLN A 42 10.64 -10.51 6.06
CA GLN A 42 10.83 -11.86 6.62
C GLN A 42 9.80 -12.21 7.70
N THR A 43 8.77 -11.39 7.92
CA THR A 43 7.73 -11.59 8.93
C THR A 43 6.41 -11.02 8.44
#